data_AF-A0A0F3GP27-F1
#
_entry.id   AF-A0A0F3GP27-F1
#
_cell.length_a   1.000
_cell.length_b   1.000
_cell.length_c   1.000
_cell.angle_alpha   90.00
_cell.angle_beta   90.00
_cell.angle_gamma   90.00
#
_symmetry.space_group_name_H-M   'P 1'
#
loop_
_entity.id
_entity.type
_entity.pdbx_description
1 polymer ?
#
loop_
_entity_poly.entity_id
_entity_poly.type
_entity_poly.pdbx_seq_one_letter_code
_entity_poly.pdbx_strand_id
1 'polypeptide(L)'
;MLSKCLNIIIRTADIQDQCLQSFQSNEDNEQSSKQYQPGSFGCHELLDRTAFIANIIEDYLLNHPSCTKNKDWYSLAERAAAALHELYQRIGEEHLE
;
A
#
# COMPACT_ATOMS: atom_id res chain seq x y z
N MET A 1 -25.40 11.40 2.61
CA MET A 1 -24.09 11.14 1.99
C MET A 1 -22.91 11.29 2.97
N LEU A 2 -22.91 12.29 3.86
CA LEU A 2 -21.84 12.51 4.86
C LEU A 2 -21.55 11.29 5.77
N SER A 3 -22.55 10.50 6.13
CA SER A 3 -22.39 9.31 6.99
C SER A 3 -21.57 8.17 6.34
N LYS A 4 -21.52 8.06 5.00
CA LYS A 4 -20.67 7.05 4.32
C LYS A 4 -19.20 7.44 4.30
N CYS A 5 -18.89 8.73 4.14
CA CYS A 5 -17.51 9.22 4.19
C CYS A 5 -16.91 9.12 5.60
N LEU A 6 -17.71 9.37 6.64
CA LEU A 6 -17.30 9.21 8.03
C LEU A 6 -16.89 7.75 8.32
N ASN A 7 -17.64 6.77 7.79
CA ASN A 7 -17.32 5.34 7.92
C ASN A 7 -16.03 4.92 7.18
N ILE A 8 -15.67 5.58 6.08
CA ILE A 8 -14.41 5.31 5.36
C ILE A 8 -13.21 5.81 6.18
N ILE A 9 -13.33 7.00 6.76
CA ILE A 9 -12.28 7.61 7.60
C ILE A 9 -12.07 6.80 8.89
N ILE A 10 -13.16 6.38 9.54
CA ILE A 10 -13.09 5.50 10.72
C ILE A 10 -12.41 4.17 10.36
N ARG A 11 -12.76 3.57 9.21
CA ARG A 11 -12.09 2.36 8.71
C ARG A 11 -10.60 2.55 8.44
N THR A 12 -10.15 3.74 8.03
CA THR A 12 -8.72 3.98 7.75
C THR A 12 -7.90 4.07 9.03
N ALA A 13 -8.46 4.70 10.07
CA ALA A 13 -7.87 4.71 11.41
C ALA A 13 -7.86 3.30 12.04
N ASP A 14 -8.95 2.54 11.91
CA ASP A 14 -9.03 1.15 12.37
C ASP A 14 -8.03 0.23 11.64
N ILE A 15 -7.80 0.44 10.33
CA ILE A 15 -6.78 -0.30 9.57
C ILE A 15 -5.38 0.08 10.03
N GLN A 16 -5.09 1.36 10.31
CA GLN A 16 -3.79 1.78 10.83
C GLN A 16 -3.50 1.16 12.20
N ASP A 17 -4.49 1.15 13.11
CA ASP A 17 -4.34 0.54 14.43
C ASP A 17 -4.21 -0.99 14.35
N GLN A 18 -4.98 -1.66 13.47
CA GLN A 18 -4.83 -3.10 13.24
C GLN A 18 -3.50 -3.48 12.59
N CYS A 19 -3.01 -2.66 11.65
CA CYS A 19 -1.72 -2.89 10.98
C CYS A 19 -0.58 -2.75 12.01
N LEU A 20 -0.64 -1.74 12.88
CA LEU A 20 0.35 -1.54 13.94
C LEU A 20 0.35 -2.68 14.99
N GLN A 21 -0.83 -3.19 15.37
CA GLN A 21 -0.94 -4.34 16.28
C GLN A 21 -0.46 -5.66 15.66
N SER A 22 -0.62 -5.83 14.34
CA SER A 22 -0.13 -7.02 13.63
C SER A 22 1.40 -7.01 13.45
N PHE A 23 2.04 -5.83 13.36
CA PHE A 23 3.50 -5.72 13.46
C PHE A 23 4.05 -6.16 14.83
N GLN A 24 3.27 -6.04 15.91
CA GLN A 24 3.69 -6.34 17.28
C GLN A 24 3.39 -7.77 17.75
N SER A 25 2.57 -8.53 17.03
CA SER A 25 2.08 -9.86 17.43
C SER A 25 2.61 -11.04 16.61
N ASN A 26 3.44 -10.78 15.59
CA ASN A 26 4.16 -11.82 14.87
C ASN A 26 5.39 -12.26 15.67
N GLU A 27 5.19 -12.96 16.78
CA GLU A 27 6.25 -13.76 17.39
C GLU A 27 6.57 -14.95 16.46
N ASP A 28 7.64 -14.77 15.67
CA ASP A 28 8.52 -15.74 15.03
C ASP A 28 8.04 -17.20 14.95
N ASN A 29 7.17 -17.48 13.98
CA ASN A 29 7.24 -18.80 13.33
C ASN A 29 8.39 -18.76 12.32
N GLU A 30 9.53 -19.36 12.68
CA GLU A 30 10.78 -19.36 11.91
C GLU A 30 10.63 -19.83 10.44
N GLN A 31 9.59 -20.63 10.15
CA GLN A 31 9.25 -21.07 8.80
C GLN A 31 8.49 -19.99 8.02
N SER A 32 7.62 -19.24 8.70
CA SER A 32 6.87 -18.12 8.13
C SER A 32 7.78 -16.91 7.86
N SER A 33 8.81 -16.70 8.66
CA SER A 33 9.75 -15.61 8.43
C SER A 33 10.59 -15.85 7.16
N LYS A 34 11.08 -17.08 6.92
CA LYS A 34 11.91 -17.44 5.74
C LYS A 34 11.19 -17.28 4.41
N GLN A 35 9.89 -17.57 4.33
CA GLN A 35 9.13 -17.45 3.07
C GLN A 35 8.92 -16.00 2.61
N TYR A 36 9.10 -15.00 3.49
CA TYR A 36 8.93 -13.58 3.18
C TYR A 36 10.22 -12.75 3.29
N GLN A 37 11.37 -13.35 3.59
CA GLN A 37 12.65 -12.64 3.62
C GLN A 37 13.05 -12.13 2.23
N PRO A 38 13.97 -11.15 2.14
CA PRO A 38 14.66 -10.81 0.91
C PRO A 38 15.15 -12.03 0.12
N GLY A 39 15.09 -11.95 -1.22
CA GLY A 39 15.37 -13.07 -2.13
C GLY A 39 14.30 -14.18 -2.18
N SER A 40 13.26 -14.15 -1.34
CA SER A 40 12.19 -15.15 -1.35
C SER A 40 11.09 -14.85 -2.37
N PHE A 41 10.28 -15.87 -2.69
CA PHE A 41 9.06 -15.70 -3.48
C PHE A 41 8.07 -14.73 -2.82
N GLY A 42 7.89 -14.79 -1.49
CA GLY A 42 6.95 -13.91 -0.79
C GLY A 42 7.38 -12.45 -0.83
N CYS A 43 8.69 -12.17 -0.78
CA CYS A 43 9.22 -10.82 -0.96
C CYS A 43 9.00 -10.32 -2.42
N HIS A 44 9.22 -11.19 -3.41
CA HIS A 44 8.90 -10.89 -4.81
C HIS A 44 7.40 -10.62 -5.02
N GLU A 45 6.53 -11.40 -4.39
CA GLU A 45 5.08 -11.16 -4.45
C GLU A 45 4.74 -9.78 -3.90
N LEU A 46 5.31 -9.37 -2.76
CA LEU A 46 5.10 -8.03 -2.21
C LEU A 46 5.51 -6.93 -3.20
N LEU A 47 6.64 -7.12 -3.89
CA LEU A 47 7.12 -6.22 -4.94
C LEU A 47 6.13 -6.14 -6.12
N ASP A 48 5.65 -7.29 -6.62
CA ASP A 48 4.62 -7.37 -7.68
C ASP A 48 3.32 -6.66 -7.28
N ARG A 49 2.80 -6.94 -6.08
CA ARG A 49 1.56 -6.33 -5.58
C ARG A 49 1.69 -4.83 -5.42
N THR A 50 2.84 -4.35 -4.97
CA THR A 50 3.10 -2.91 -4.82
C THR A 50 3.06 -2.22 -6.18
N ALA A 51 3.74 -2.76 -7.19
CA ALA A 51 3.71 -2.23 -8.56
C ALA A 51 2.30 -2.28 -9.17
N PHE A 52 1.59 -3.40 -9.00
CA PHE A 52 0.23 -3.55 -9.50
C PHE A 52 -0.69 -2.46 -8.96
N ILE A 53 -0.68 -2.21 -7.64
CA ILE A 53 -1.57 -1.21 -7.02
C ILE A 53 -1.17 0.20 -7.45
N ALA A 54 0.13 0.51 -7.56
CA ALA A 54 0.60 1.80 -8.06
C ALA A 54 0.02 2.09 -9.45
N ASN A 55 0.15 1.13 -10.37
CA ASN A 55 -0.39 1.23 -11.73
C ASN A 55 -1.91 1.42 -11.73
N ILE A 56 -2.65 0.71 -10.86
CA ILE A 56 -4.11 0.90 -10.77
C ILE A 56 -4.47 2.35 -10.36
N ILE A 57 -3.75 2.94 -9.41
CA ILE A 57 -3.99 4.33 -9.00
C ILE A 57 -3.69 5.28 -10.15
N GLU A 58 -2.57 5.10 -10.84
CA GLU A 58 -2.15 5.95 -11.94
C GLU A 58 -3.10 5.85 -13.14
N ASP A 59 -3.39 4.63 -13.59
CA ASP A 59 -4.18 4.37 -14.80
C ASP A 59 -5.66 4.71 -14.61
N TYR A 60 -6.23 4.40 -13.44
CA TYR A 60 -7.68 4.51 -13.24
C TYR A 60 -8.09 5.65 -12.34
N LEU A 61 -7.36 5.93 -11.26
CA LEU A 61 -7.80 6.93 -10.28
C LEU A 61 -7.38 8.35 -10.68
N LEU A 62 -6.12 8.56 -11.05
CA LEU A 62 -5.61 9.87 -11.47
C LEU A 62 -6.25 10.33 -12.80
N ASN A 63 -6.58 9.40 -13.69
CA ASN A 63 -7.24 9.70 -14.96
C ASN A 63 -8.76 9.86 -14.84
N HIS A 64 -9.36 9.56 -13.68
CA HIS A 64 -10.81 9.65 -13.51
C HIS A 64 -11.29 11.11 -13.60
N PRO A 65 -12.34 11.44 -14.39
CA PRO A 65 -12.81 12.82 -14.58
C PRO A 65 -13.18 13.57 -13.29
N SER A 66 -13.68 12.88 -12.28
CA SER A 66 -13.96 13.50 -10.98
C SER A 66 -12.69 13.79 -10.17
N CYS A 67 -11.64 12.98 -10.34
CA CYS A 67 -10.36 13.17 -9.66
C CYS A 67 -9.61 14.36 -10.29
N THR A 68 -9.51 14.40 -11.61
CA THR A 68 -8.85 15.50 -12.36
C THR A 68 -9.50 16.87 -12.18
N LYS A 69 -10.80 16.91 -11.85
CA LYS A 69 -11.54 18.17 -11.57
C LYS A 69 -11.39 18.68 -10.13
N ASN A 70 -10.80 17.90 -9.23
CA ASN A 70 -10.63 18.29 -7.83
C ASN A 70 -9.15 18.18 -7.43
N LYS A 71 -8.50 19.34 -7.25
CA LYS A 71 -7.07 19.41 -6.95
C LYS A 71 -6.69 18.65 -5.68
N ASP A 72 -7.50 18.72 -4.63
CA ASP A 72 -7.20 18.07 -3.35
C ASP A 72 -7.28 16.55 -3.47
N TRP A 73 -8.27 16.05 -4.23
CA TRP A 73 -8.43 14.61 -4.48
C TRP A 73 -7.31 14.09 -5.37
N TYR A 74 -6.97 14.80 -6.44
CA TYR A 74 -5.84 14.47 -7.29
C TYR A 74 -4.54 14.42 -6.49
N SER A 75 -4.25 15.46 -5.70
CA SER A 75 -3.03 15.54 -4.89
C SER A 75 -2.96 14.45 -3.81
N LEU A 76 -4.10 13.94 -3.34
CA LEU A 76 -4.13 12.81 -2.42
C LEU A 76 -3.84 11.48 -3.13
N ALA A 77 -4.46 11.25 -4.29
CA ALA A 77 -4.22 10.05 -5.10
C ALA A 77 -2.77 9.99 -5.64
N GLU A 78 -2.23 11.12 -6.07
CA GLU A 78 -0.84 11.23 -6.55
C GLU A 78 0.16 10.87 -5.43
N ARG A 79 -0.04 11.39 -4.22
CA ARG A 79 0.80 11.02 -3.07
C ARG A 79 0.70 9.54 -2.73
N ALA A 80 -0.47 8.92 -2.90
CA ALA A 80 -0.62 7.48 -2.69
C ALA A 80 0.18 6.68 -3.72
N ALA A 81 0.13 7.04 -5.01
CA ALA A 81 0.95 6.42 -6.05
C ALA A 81 2.45 6.61 -5.78
N ALA A 82 2.88 7.82 -5.43
CA ALA A 82 4.27 8.12 -5.09
C ALA A 82 4.78 7.28 -3.91
N ALA A 83 3.97 7.11 -2.86
CA ALA A 83 4.33 6.29 -1.71
C ALA A 83 4.47 4.79 -2.07
N LEU A 84 3.64 4.28 -2.99
CA LEU A 84 3.77 2.91 -3.48
C LEU A 84 5.01 2.73 -4.34
N HIS A 85 5.38 3.70 -5.18
CA HIS A 85 6.64 3.66 -5.92
C HIS A 85 7.86 3.69 -4.99
N GLU A 86 7.83 4.52 -3.95
CA GLU A 86 8.87 4.54 -2.94
C GLU A 86 8.99 3.18 -2.23
N LEU A 87 7.86 2.57 -1.86
CA LEU A 87 7.84 1.24 -1.26
C LEU A 87 8.40 0.18 -2.22
N TYR A 88 8.02 0.22 -3.50
CA TYR A 88 8.53 -0.68 -4.52
C TYR A 88 10.06 -0.61 -4.63
N GLN A 89 10.63 0.59 -4.65
CA GLN A 89 12.09 0.77 -4.73
C GLN A 89 12.77 0.19 -3.49
N ARG A 90 12.28 0.50 -2.28
CA ARG A 90 12.86 -0.02 -1.03
C ARG A 90 12.80 -1.55 -0.95
N ILE A 91 11.68 -2.17 -1.35
CA ILE A 91 11.58 -3.63 -1.41
C ILE A 91 12.56 -4.18 -2.45
N GLY A 92 12.66 -3.53 -3.63
CA GLY A 92 13.57 -3.95 -4.69
C GLY A 92 15.05 -3.88 -4.30
N GLU A 93 15.44 -2.83 -3.57
CA GLU A 93 16.79 -2.68 -3.01
C GLU A 93 17.12 -3.86 -2.09
N GLU A 94 16.26 -4.16 -1.12
CA GLU A 94 16.50 -5.28 -0.20
C GLU A 94 16.41 -6.64 -0.89
N HIS A 95 15.46 -6.84 -1.80
CA HIS A 95 15.20 -8.14 -2.45
C HIS A 95 16.32 -8.60 -3.38
N LEU A 96 17.06 -7.66 -3.98
CA LEU A 96 18.10 -7.93 -4.99
C LEU A 96 19.53 -8.00 -4.43
N GLU A 97 19.73 -7.67 -3.14
CA GLU A 97 20.98 -7.87 -2.40
C GLU A 97 21.19 -9.33 -1.96
#